data_AF-A0A2E8F2W2-F1
#
_entry.id   AF-A0A2E8F2W2-F1
#
_cell.length_a   1.000
_cell.length_b   1.000
_cell.length_c   1.000
_cell.angle_alpha   90.00
_cell.angle_beta   90.00
_cell.angle_gamma   90.00
#
_symmetry.space_group_name_H-M   'P 1'
#
loop_
_entity.id
_entity.type
_entity.pdbx_description
1 polymer ?
#
loop_
_entity_poly.entity_id
_entity_poly.type
_entity_poly.pdbx_seq_one_letter_code
_entity_poly.pdbx_strand_id
1 'polypeptide(L)'
;MVTRGYLRGFIRYLVLVIIAVLTIVGTACDLLEPVSTFVPQAEPTPVDTAPGGQTSAATPEPLEQIPTTAPTVAREPISPPEPEAITNPTPAMLPGQDPPPVPAQAPAPADLAGTWISPQWGEMDLVQKGKEVSGEYTWDDGKIEGSILGDRLEFDWSESPSYAAPGDAGDGYLIVTADGQTMAGEWRYGYEGPWSGTWTAERSTSASPAQPVAAVPSPTAAPPPTQAPATADLSGVWMSAQWGEMNLGQIGIEVTGTYTWDEGKLVGTVSGDRFDFQWSEAPSYAAPGDAGDGYLIVTVDGKSMSGEWRYGYDGEWSGTWTADRSATVAALPEPVGSAGIFIEAEDESDSRLSGGTVTRKEIGVSANRPNPSGGSDWVLYRQGESLSYEFEVAAAGDYVLWVRDFSDNMHPPGARTIGITIDGQFLGTFPENTIRAAYPPGVFVWQSTATVHLVSGQHVMEVEKTASTSAAALLDAFYLTSDPTDSPVTIISP
;
A
#
# COMPACT_ATOMS: atom_id res chain seq x y z
N MET A 1 -9.58 -27.32 55.32
CA MET A 1 -8.19 -27.25 55.82
C MET A 1 -7.11 -27.39 54.73
N VAL A 2 -7.45 -27.73 53.48
CA VAL A 2 -6.48 -27.99 52.40
C VAL A 2 -6.04 -26.72 51.63
N THR A 3 -6.79 -25.63 51.68
CA THR A 3 -6.50 -24.39 50.93
C THR A 3 -5.41 -23.49 51.54
N ARG A 4 -5.08 -23.64 52.84
CA ARG A 4 -4.01 -22.84 53.47
C ARG A 4 -2.59 -23.34 53.16
N GLY A 5 -2.43 -24.57 52.68
CA GLY A 5 -1.12 -25.13 52.32
C GLY A 5 -0.59 -24.57 51.00
N TYR A 6 -1.46 -24.48 49.99
CA TYR A 6 -1.10 -24.02 48.65
C TYR A 6 -0.64 -22.57 48.62
N LEU A 7 -1.32 -21.68 49.35
CA LEU A 7 -0.96 -20.26 49.36
C LEU A 7 0.43 -20.01 50.00
N ARG A 8 0.80 -20.80 51.02
CA ARG A 8 2.15 -20.71 51.62
C ARG A 8 3.25 -21.27 50.71
N GLY A 9 2.94 -22.28 49.91
CA GLY A 9 3.86 -22.81 48.90
C GLY A 9 4.10 -21.81 47.77
N PHE A 10 3.03 -21.20 47.28
CA PHE A 10 3.08 -20.22 46.19
C PHE A 10 3.87 -18.95 46.58
N ILE A 11 3.63 -18.40 47.77
CA ILE A 11 4.37 -17.21 48.24
C ILE A 11 5.87 -17.52 48.40
N ARG A 12 6.25 -18.72 48.87
CA ARG A 12 7.66 -19.11 48.96
C ARG A 12 8.32 -19.25 47.60
N TYR A 13 7.59 -19.79 46.61
CA TYR A 13 8.08 -19.91 45.25
C TYR A 13 8.30 -18.53 44.61
N LEU A 14 7.33 -17.61 44.77
CA LEU A 14 7.41 -16.25 44.24
C LEU A 14 8.61 -15.47 44.81
N VAL A 15 8.86 -15.59 46.12
CA VAL A 15 10.00 -14.93 46.78
C VAL A 15 11.34 -15.47 46.26
N LEU A 16 11.45 -16.78 45.99
CA LEU A 16 12.67 -17.37 45.44
C LEU A 16 12.93 -16.92 44.00
N VAL A 17 11.88 -16.78 43.18
CA VAL A 17 11.99 -16.26 41.81
C VAL A 17 12.45 -14.80 41.82
N ILE A 18 11.88 -13.97 42.68
CA ILE A 18 12.28 -12.55 42.80
C ILE A 18 13.74 -12.42 43.23
N ILE A 19 14.20 -13.23 44.19
CA ILE A 19 15.61 -13.22 44.63
C ILE A 19 16.53 -13.67 43.49
N ALA A 20 16.15 -14.70 42.72
CA ALA A 20 16.94 -15.15 41.57
C ALA A 20 17.06 -14.06 40.48
N VAL A 21 15.95 -13.38 40.15
CA VAL A 21 15.94 -12.28 39.17
C VAL A 21 16.80 -11.10 39.63
N LEU A 22 16.68 -10.70 40.90
CA LEU A 22 17.50 -9.60 41.45
C LEU A 22 18.99 -9.95 41.49
N THR A 23 19.34 -11.22 41.66
CA THR A 23 20.75 -11.67 41.63
C THR A 23 21.33 -11.62 40.21
N ILE A 24 20.52 -11.93 39.19
CA ILE A 24 20.90 -11.87 37.77
C ILE A 24 21.07 -10.41 37.31
N VAL A 25 20.14 -9.52 37.71
CA VAL A 25 20.23 -8.09 37.38
C VAL A 25 21.42 -7.43 38.09
N GLY A 26 21.69 -7.81 39.35
CA GLY A 26 22.84 -7.29 40.09
C GLY A 26 24.20 -7.69 39.48
N THR A 27 24.31 -8.88 38.89
CA THR A 27 25.56 -9.33 38.24
C THR A 27 25.76 -8.75 36.84
N ALA A 28 24.71 -8.27 36.18
CA ALA A 28 24.81 -7.58 34.89
C ALA A 28 25.33 -6.14 35.01
N CYS A 29 25.14 -5.47 36.16
CA CYS A 29 25.60 -4.10 36.37
C CYS A 29 27.12 -3.94 36.59
N ASP A 30 27.83 -5.00 36.96
CA ASP A 30 29.28 -4.96 37.25
C ASP A 30 30.18 -5.19 36.01
N LEU A 31 29.60 -5.35 34.81
CA LEU A 31 30.36 -5.59 33.56
C LEU A 31 30.51 -4.37 32.65
N LEU A 32 30.13 -3.17 33.10
CA LEU A 32 30.36 -1.94 32.35
C LEU A 32 31.65 -1.27 32.83
N GLU A 33 32.76 -1.51 32.14
CA GLU A 33 34.00 -0.78 32.34
C GLU A 33 33.82 0.73 32.04
N PRO A 34 34.47 1.63 32.78
CA PRO A 34 34.35 3.06 32.55
C PRO A 34 35.01 3.46 31.22
N VAL A 35 34.21 4.01 30.31
CA VAL A 35 34.69 4.67 29.09
C VAL A 35 35.60 5.84 29.47
N SER A 36 36.86 5.75 29.05
CA SER A 36 37.87 6.78 29.27
C SER A 36 37.45 8.08 28.57
N THR A 37 37.42 9.17 29.33
CA THR A 37 37.12 10.52 28.85
C THR A 37 38.11 10.96 27.76
N PHE A 38 37.59 11.15 26.55
CA PHE A 38 38.34 11.76 25.45
C PHE A 38 38.52 13.26 25.74
N VAL A 39 39.77 13.69 25.88
CA VAL A 39 40.14 15.11 25.97
C VAL A 39 40.28 15.66 24.55
N PRO A 40 39.54 16.71 24.15
CA PRO A 40 39.70 17.29 22.83
C PRO A 40 41.05 18.03 22.75
N GLN A 41 41.89 17.59 21.82
CA GLN A 41 43.18 18.21 21.53
C GLN A 41 42.95 19.49 20.71
N ALA A 42 43.48 20.60 21.21
CA ALA A 42 43.37 21.93 20.60
C ALA A 42 44.06 21.99 19.23
N GLU A 43 43.41 22.68 18.29
CA GLU A 43 43.92 23.03 16.96
C GLU A 43 45.19 23.90 17.04
N PRO A 44 46.22 23.65 16.21
CA PRO A 44 47.32 24.58 16.07
C PRO A 44 47.02 25.64 15.00
N THR A 45 47.27 26.89 15.36
CA THR A 45 47.30 28.07 14.49
C THR A 45 48.39 27.97 13.41
N PRO A 46 48.19 28.62 12.23
CA PRO A 46 49.15 28.56 11.14
C PRO A 46 50.30 29.54 11.38
N VAL A 47 51.54 29.04 11.25
CA VAL A 47 52.76 29.87 11.20
C VAL A 47 53.28 29.88 9.78
N ASP A 48 53.32 31.09 9.23
CA ASP A 48 53.98 31.48 7.99
C ASP A 48 55.51 31.43 8.17
N THR A 49 56.23 30.72 7.29
CA THR A 49 57.61 31.05 6.86
C THR A 49 58.14 30.06 5.81
N ALA A 50 58.35 30.56 4.59
CA ALA A 50 59.44 30.15 3.70
C ALA A 50 60.80 30.57 4.34
N PRO A 51 62.00 30.07 3.95
CA PRO A 51 62.39 29.70 2.58
C PRO A 51 63.42 28.55 2.38
N GLY A 52 63.49 28.09 1.12
CA GLY A 52 64.75 27.78 0.43
C GLY A 52 65.30 26.34 0.52
N GLY A 53 65.63 25.76 -0.65
CA GLY A 53 66.59 24.66 -0.72
C GLY A 53 66.34 23.61 -1.81
N GLN A 54 66.86 23.91 -3.01
CA GLN A 54 67.22 23.02 -4.13
C GLN A 54 67.20 21.50 -3.91
N THR A 55 66.66 20.73 -4.87
CA THR A 55 67.43 19.75 -5.67
C THR A 55 66.61 19.13 -6.82
N SER A 56 67.24 19.15 -7.99
CA SER A 56 67.19 18.22 -9.13
C SER A 56 65.85 17.80 -9.76
N ALA A 57 65.67 18.29 -10.99
CA ALA A 57 64.64 17.90 -11.94
C ALA A 57 64.89 16.50 -12.52
N ALA A 58 63.83 15.68 -12.56
CA ALA A 58 63.67 14.60 -13.52
C ALA A 58 62.47 14.95 -14.41
N THR A 59 62.78 15.27 -15.67
CA THR A 59 61.84 15.54 -16.75
C THR A 59 61.10 14.25 -17.12
N PRO A 60 59.75 14.18 -17.10
CA PRO A 60 59.04 13.15 -17.84
C PRO A 60 58.92 13.55 -19.32
N GLU A 61 59.29 12.62 -20.20
CA GLU A 61 59.12 12.68 -21.65
C GLU A 61 57.68 12.99 -22.06
N PRO A 62 57.46 13.74 -23.15
CA PRO A 62 56.12 13.92 -23.70
C PRO A 62 55.72 12.67 -24.49
N LEU A 63 54.58 12.07 -24.13
CA LEU A 63 53.97 11.02 -24.93
C LEU A 63 53.58 11.57 -26.30
N GLU A 64 54.15 10.96 -27.34
CA GLU A 64 53.87 11.23 -28.75
C GLU A 64 52.38 11.02 -29.05
N GLN A 65 51.75 12.06 -29.62
CA GLN A 65 50.42 11.98 -30.21
C GLN A 65 50.52 11.25 -31.55
N ILE A 66 49.82 10.11 -31.64
CA ILE A 66 49.65 9.35 -32.89
C ILE A 66 48.56 10.05 -33.73
N PRO A 67 48.80 10.39 -35.01
CA PRO A 67 47.78 10.96 -35.87
C PRO A 67 46.90 9.84 -36.47
N THR A 68 45.64 9.79 -36.05
CA THR A 68 44.62 8.92 -36.67
C THR A 68 43.89 9.69 -37.76
N THR A 69 44.35 9.58 -39.01
CA THR A 69 43.60 10.04 -40.19
C THR A 69 42.74 8.90 -40.73
N ALA A 70 41.44 8.94 -40.45
CA ALA A 70 40.44 8.13 -41.14
C ALA A 70 39.87 8.91 -42.35
N PRO A 71 39.65 8.27 -43.51
CA PRO A 71 39.13 8.95 -44.69
C PRO A 71 37.62 9.20 -44.58
N THR A 72 37.23 10.47 -44.72
CA THR A 72 35.84 10.91 -44.93
C THR A 72 35.37 10.43 -46.30
N VAL A 73 34.55 9.37 -46.33
CA VAL A 73 33.75 9.02 -47.51
C VAL A 73 32.40 9.70 -47.38
N ALA A 74 32.18 10.74 -48.19
CA ALA A 74 30.88 11.37 -48.35
C ALA A 74 29.88 10.34 -48.92
N ARG A 75 28.85 10.00 -48.15
CA ARG A 75 27.65 9.32 -48.67
C ARG A 75 26.61 10.39 -48.95
N GLU A 76 26.09 10.38 -50.18
CA GLU A 76 24.96 11.20 -50.59
C GLU A 76 23.71 10.88 -49.73
N PRO A 77 22.87 11.88 -49.43
CA PRO A 77 21.62 11.66 -48.72
C PRO A 77 20.63 10.93 -49.64
N ILE A 78 20.31 9.69 -49.28
CA ILE A 78 19.22 8.92 -49.91
C ILE A 78 17.92 9.41 -49.28
N SER A 79 17.00 9.94 -50.09
CA SER A 79 15.66 10.33 -49.64
C SER A 79 14.91 9.11 -49.08
N PRO A 80 14.18 9.25 -47.96
CA PRO A 80 13.34 8.17 -47.45
C PRO A 80 12.21 7.86 -48.46
N PRO A 81 11.84 6.57 -48.63
CA PRO A 81 10.71 6.22 -49.47
C PRO A 81 9.41 6.78 -48.88
N GLU A 82 8.58 7.30 -49.78
CA GLU A 82 7.22 7.78 -49.52
C GLU A 82 6.36 6.64 -48.92
N PRO A 83 5.61 6.88 -47.83
CA PRO A 83 4.83 5.82 -47.20
C PRO A 83 3.65 5.43 -48.10
N GLU A 84 3.69 4.20 -48.62
CA GLU A 84 2.54 3.62 -49.31
C GLU A 84 1.37 3.45 -48.34
N ALA A 85 0.21 3.97 -48.72
CA ALA A 85 -1.03 3.87 -47.97
C ALA A 85 -1.49 2.42 -47.85
N ILE A 86 -1.29 1.83 -46.67
CA ILE A 86 -1.86 0.53 -46.31
C ILE A 86 -3.35 0.75 -46.02
N THR A 87 -4.20 0.38 -46.97
CA THR A 87 -5.65 0.32 -46.75
C THR A 87 -5.98 -1.02 -46.10
N ASN A 88 -6.12 -1.04 -44.77
CA ASN A 88 -6.63 -2.19 -44.04
C ASN A 88 -8.09 -2.46 -44.45
N PRO A 89 -8.44 -3.60 -45.06
CA PRO A 89 -9.83 -3.92 -45.32
C PRO A 89 -10.52 -4.23 -43.98
N THR A 90 -11.61 -3.51 -43.71
CA THR A 90 -12.55 -3.79 -42.62
C THR A 90 -12.99 -5.27 -42.69
N PRO A 91 -12.78 -6.08 -41.63
CA PRO A 91 -13.29 -7.44 -41.60
C PRO A 91 -14.82 -7.42 -41.65
N ALA A 92 -15.39 -8.04 -42.68
CA ALA A 92 -16.83 -8.26 -42.75
C ALA A 92 -17.26 -9.20 -41.62
N MET A 93 -18.11 -8.71 -40.71
CA MET A 93 -18.76 -9.53 -39.69
C MET A 93 -19.55 -10.67 -40.34
N LEU A 94 -19.30 -11.89 -39.88
CA LEU A 94 -20.11 -13.06 -40.20
C LEU A 94 -21.53 -12.89 -39.61
N PRO A 95 -22.60 -12.95 -40.40
CA PRO A 95 -23.96 -12.87 -39.87
C PRO A 95 -24.34 -14.18 -39.17
N GLY A 96 -24.66 -14.10 -37.87
CA GLY A 96 -25.26 -15.21 -37.11
C GLY A 96 -24.59 -15.63 -35.80
N GLN A 97 -23.69 -14.82 -35.22
CA GLN A 97 -23.23 -15.05 -33.85
C GLN A 97 -23.97 -14.11 -32.90
N ASP A 98 -24.70 -14.68 -31.95
CA ASP A 98 -25.23 -13.94 -30.81
C ASP A 98 -24.05 -13.30 -30.06
N PRO A 99 -24.21 -12.06 -29.56
CA PRO A 99 -23.14 -11.42 -28.78
C PRO A 99 -22.76 -12.33 -27.61
N PRO A 100 -21.46 -12.44 -27.29
CA PRO A 100 -21.02 -13.18 -26.12
C PRO A 100 -21.77 -12.64 -24.89
N PRO A 101 -22.18 -13.52 -23.95
CA PRO A 101 -22.86 -13.08 -22.74
C PRO A 101 -22.01 -12.03 -22.05
N VAL A 102 -22.61 -10.86 -21.78
CA VAL A 102 -21.98 -9.77 -21.04
C VAL A 102 -21.42 -10.37 -19.73
N PRO A 103 -20.12 -10.15 -19.41
CA PRO A 103 -19.57 -10.57 -18.14
C PRO A 103 -20.47 -10.08 -17.00
N ALA A 104 -20.83 -10.97 -16.08
CA ALA A 104 -21.67 -10.60 -14.95
C ALA A 104 -20.99 -9.44 -14.20
N GLN A 105 -21.71 -8.31 -14.11
CA GLN A 105 -21.27 -7.13 -13.38
C GLN A 105 -20.86 -7.52 -11.96
N ALA A 106 -19.70 -7.04 -11.50
CA ALA A 106 -19.25 -7.24 -10.12
C ALA A 106 -20.39 -6.86 -9.15
N PRO A 107 -20.70 -7.69 -8.15
CA PRO A 107 -21.81 -7.43 -7.25
C PRO A 107 -21.61 -6.08 -6.57
N ALA A 108 -22.70 -5.32 -6.44
CA ALA A 108 -22.70 -4.07 -5.68
C ALA A 108 -22.22 -4.36 -4.24
N PRO A 109 -21.50 -3.41 -3.59
CA PRO A 109 -21.07 -3.58 -2.21
C PRO A 109 -22.27 -3.89 -1.32
N ALA A 110 -22.13 -4.89 -0.45
CA ALA A 110 -23.22 -5.35 0.39
C ALA A 110 -23.67 -4.22 1.35
N ASP A 111 -24.99 -4.02 1.45
CA ASP A 111 -25.59 -3.21 2.50
C ASP A 111 -25.72 -4.08 3.76
N LEU A 112 -24.93 -3.78 4.77
CA LEU A 112 -24.82 -4.44 6.06
C LEU A 112 -25.69 -3.81 7.15
N ALA A 113 -26.36 -2.68 6.89
CA ALA A 113 -27.22 -2.06 7.89
C ALA A 113 -28.37 -3.00 8.31
N GLY A 114 -28.69 -2.99 9.61
CA GLY A 114 -29.77 -3.76 10.20
C GLY A 114 -29.30 -4.73 11.29
N THR A 115 -30.22 -5.57 11.74
CA THR A 115 -30.00 -6.51 12.83
C THR A 115 -29.49 -7.85 12.30
N TRP A 116 -28.43 -8.35 12.92
CA TRP A 116 -27.80 -9.63 12.65
C TRP A 116 -27.78 -10.48 13.92
N ILE A 117 -27.87 -11.79 13.78
CA ILE A 117 -27.89 -12.74 14.89
C ILE A 117 -26.65 -13.61 14.79
N SER A 118 -25.74 -13.44 15.76
CA SER A 118 -24.59 -14.30 15.94
C SER A 118 -24.88 -15.33 17.04
N PRO A 119 -24.67 -16.64 16.79
CA PRO A 119 -24.75 -17.64 17.85
C PRO A 119 -23.63 -17.51 18.89
N GLN A 120 -22.52 -16.83 18.56
CA GLN A 120 -21.40 -16.59 19.47
C GLN A 120 -21.60 -15.32 20.30
N TRP A 121 -22.07 -14.23 19.67
CA TRP A 121 -22.03 -12.88 20.25
C TRP A 121 -23.42 -12.23 20.44
N GLY A 122 -24.48 -12.98 20.14
CA GLY A 122 -25.86 -12.53 20.28
C GLY A 122 -26.32 -11.63 19.15
N GLU A 123 -27.28 -10.76 19.45
CA GLU A 123 -27.84 -9.81 18.49
C GLU A 123 -26.83 -8.68 18.24
N MET A 124 -26.65 -8.30 16.98
CA MET A 124 -25.79 -7.21 16.52
C MET A 124 -26.64 -6.21 15.72
N ASP A 125 -26.65 -4.95 16.09
CA ASP A 125 -27.33 -3.89 15.34
C ASP A 125 -26.30 -3.05 14.60
N LEU A 126 -26.27 -3.17 13.27
CA LEU A 126 -25.31 -2.49 12.41
C LEU A 126 -25.92 -1.25 11.74
N VAL A 127 -25.14 -0.19 11.68
CA VAL A 127 -25.39 1.04 10.94
C VAL A 127 -24.29 1.19 9.89
N GLN A 128 -24.68 1.26 8.61
CA GLN A 128 -23.74 1.51 7.52
C GLN A 128 -23.90 2.92 6.95
N LYS A 129 -22.77 3.61 6.73
CA LYS A 129 -22.68 4.88 6.04
C LYS A 129 -21.60 4.80 4.96
N GLY A 130 -22.00 4.53 3.72
CA GLY A 130 -21.04 4.29 2.64
C GLY A 130 -20.31 2.96 2.87
N LYS A 131 -18.98 3.01 3.04
CA LYS A 131 -18.16 1.83 3.39
C LYS A 131 -18.00 1.64 4.89
N GLU A 132 -18.27 2.66 5.70
CA GLU A 132 -18.13 2.59 7.14
C GLU A 132 -19.31 1.83 7.76
N VAL A 133 -19.01 0.94 8.69
CA VAL A 133 -19.96 0.16 9.46
C VAL A 133 -19.65 0.34 10.93
N SER A 134 -20.65 0.71 11.72
CA SER A 134 -20.57 0.66 13.18
C SER A 134 -21.75 -0.10 13.75
N GLY A 135 -21.62 -0.60 14.97
CA GLY A 135 -22.72 -1.29 15.62
C GLY A 135 -22.45 -1.66 17.07
N GLU A 136 -23.48 -2.17 17.70
CA GLU A 136 -23.44 -2.73 19.05
C GLU A 136 -23.88 -4.18 18.99
N TYR A 137 -23.38 -5.01 19.89
CA TYR A 137 -23.83 -6.39 20.05
C TYR A 137 -24.02 -6.77 21.51
N THR A 138 -24.94 -7.70 21.75
CA THR A 138 -25.47 -7.94 23.10
C THR A 138 -24.51 -8.67 24.04
N TRP A 139 -23.48 -9.34 23.50
CA TRP A 139 -22.46 -9.98 24.34
C TRP A 139 -21.55 -8.92 24.97
N ASP A 140 -21.47 -8.94 26.30
CA ASP A 140 -20.62 -8.06 27.12
C ASP A 140 -20.65 -6.56 26.71
N ASP A 141 -21.84 -6.05 26.32
CA ASP A 141 -22.07 -4.68 25.84
C ASP A 141 -21.11 -4.27 24.70
N GLY A 142 -20.83 -5.22 23.80
CA GLY A 142 -19.82 -5.09 22.77
C GLY A 142 -20.14 -4.10 21.65
N LYS A 143 -19.07 -3.60 21.02
CA LYS A 143 -19.10 -2.62 19.94
C LYS A 143 -18.25 -3.09 18.78
N ILE A 144 -18.64 -2.68 17.58
CA ILE A 144 -17.92 -2.98 16.33
C ILE A 144 -17.83 -1.71 15.48
N GLU A 145 -16.64 -1.42 14.94
CA GLU A 145 -16.38 -0.30 14.02
C GLU A 145 -15.45 -0.80 12.90
N GLY A 146 -15.79 -0.55 11.64
CA GLY A 146 -15.03 -1.13 10.52
C GLY A 146 -15.41 -0.59 9.15
N SER A 147 -14.74 -1.08 8.12
CA SER A 147 -14.93 -0.66 6.73
C SER A 147 -15.11 -1.84 5.77
N ILE A 148 -15.88 -1.62 4.70
CA ILE A 148 -16.16 -2.62 3.66
C ILE A 148 -15.16 -2.51 2.51
N LEU A 149 -14.44 -3.59 2.27
CA LEU A 149 -13.58 -3.83 1.12
C LEU A 149 -14.14 -4.99 0.27
N GLY A 150 -14.92 -4.66 -0.76
CA GLY A 150 -15.59 -5.66 -1.60
C GLY A 150 -16.73 -6.37 -0.86
N ASP A 151 -16.59 -7.68 -0.65
CA ASP A 151 -17.50 -8.52 0.15
C ASP A 151 -17.00 -8.74 1.59
N ARG A 152 -15.92 -8.08 1.99
CA ARG A 152 -15.29 -8.23 3.30
C ARG A 152 -15.47 -6.96 4.14
N LEU A 153 -15.99 -7.12 5.35
CA LEU A 153 -15.96 -6.11 6.42
C LEU A 153 -14.70 -6.37 7.25
N GLU A 154 -13.78 -5.41 7.33
CA GLU A 154 -12.68 -5.41 8.31
C GLU A 154 -13.05 -4.49 9.46
N PHE A 155 -12.84 -4.91 10.71
CA PHE A 155 -13.35 -4.18 11.85
C PHE A 155 -12.49 -4.35 13.10
N ASP A 156 -12.59 -3.35 13.98
CA ASP A 156 -12.21 -3.43 15.37
C ASP A 156 -13.45 -3.69 16.23
N TRP A 157 -13.26 -4.43 17.31
CA TRP A 157 -14.29 -4.72 18.29
C TRP A 157 -13.80 -4.41 19.71
N SER A 158 -14.72 -4.04 20.60
CA SER A 158 -14.41 -3.78 22.01
C SER A 158 -15.60 -4.12 22.92
N GLU A 159 -15.33 -4.58 24.14
CA GLU A 159 -16.30 -5.10 25.09
C GLU A 159 -16.09 -4.53 26.51
N SER A 160 -17.14 -4.62 27.32
CA SER A 160 -17.07 -4.32 28.76
C SER A 160 -16.19 -5.35 29.49
N PRO A 161 -15.48 -4.98 30.58
CA PRO A 161 -15.54 -3.69 31.25
C PRO A 161 -14.55 -2.64 30.75
N SER A 162 -13.46 -3.03 30.09
CA SER A 162 -12.38 -2.07 29.79
C SER A 162 -12.44 -1.46 28.40
N TYR A 163 -13.09 -2.12 27.43
CA TYR A 163 -13.08 -1.76 26.01
C TYR A 163 -11.65 -1.58 25.46
N ALA A 164 -10.68 -2.27 26.07
CA ALA A 164 -9.27 -2.07 25.80
C ALA A 164 -8.56 -3.39 25.52
N ALA A 165 -7.67 -3.34 24.54
CA ALA A 165 -6.81 -4.45 24.19
C ALA A 165 -5.82 -4.77 25.33
N PRO A 166 -5.32 -6.02 25.41
CA PRO A 166 -5.70 -7.14 24.56
C PRO A 166 -6.94 -7.89 25.07
N GLY A 167 -7.43 -7.60 26.28
CA GLY A 167 -8.39 -8.45 26.97
C GLY A 167 -9.84 -8.25 26.53
N ASP A 168 -10.23 -6.99 26.28
CA ASP A 168 -11.62 -6.62 25.99
C ASP A 168 -11.71 -5.78 24.70
N ALA A 169 -10.75 -5.95 23.78
CA ALA A 169 -10.79 -5.39 22.43
C ALA A 169 -9.82 -6.12 21.49
N GLY A 170 -10.04 -5.99 20.18
CA GLY A 170 -9.14 -6.45 19.12
C GLY A 170 -9.72 -6.21 17.74
N ASP A 171 -9.22 -6.94 16.75
CA ASP A 171 -9.65 -6.84 15.35
C ASP A 171 -10.26 -8.14 14.81
N GLY A 172 -10.93 -8.02 13.66
CA GLY A 172 -11.52 -9.12 12.94
C GLY A 172 -11.92 -8.78 11.51
N TYR A 173 -12.40 -9.79 10.80
CA TYR A 173 -13.02 -9.63 9.50
C TYR A 173 -14.24 -10.52 9.35
N LEU A 174 -15.21 -10.09 8.53
CA LEU A 174 -16.40 -10.86 8.14
C LEU A 174 -16.54 -10.82 6.62
N ILE A 175 -16.67 -11.99 5.99
CA ILE A 175 -16.99 -12.12 4.57
C ILE A 175 -18.50 -12.29 4.44
N VAL A 176 -19.12 -11.45 3.63
CA VAL A 176 -20.56 -11.40 3.39
C VAL A 176 -20.88 -12.28 2.20
N THR A 177 -21.83 -13.19 2.39
CA THR A 177 -22.31 -14.02 1.28
C THR A 177 -22.96 -13.17 0.19
N ALA A 178 -22.92 -13.64 -1.06
CA ALA A 178 -23.41 -12.89 -2.22
C ALA A 178 -24.91 -12.52 -2.16
N ASP A 179 -25.69 -13.22 -1.32
CA ASP A 179 -27.11 -12.90 -1.08
C ASP A 179 -27.33 -11.87 0.05
N GLY A 180 -26.27 -11.44 0.71
CA GLY A 180 -26.28 -10.49 1.82
C GLY A 180 -27.00 -11.02 3.08
N GLN A 181 -27.23 -12.32 3.19
CA GLN A 181 -28.01 -12.90 4.30
C GLN A 181 -27.15 -13.45 5.43
N THR A 182 -25.92 -13.87 5.12
CA THR A 182 -25.02 -14.44 6.13
C THR A 182 -23.63 -13.84 6.01
N MET A 183 -22.92 -13.75 7.13
CA MET A 183 -21.53 -13.34 7.17
C MET A 183 -20.70 -14.23 8.09
N ALA A 184 -19.46 -14.49 7.71
CA ALA A 184 -18.54 -15.35 8.45
C ALA A 184 -17.09 -14.89 8.31
N GLY A 185 -16.31 -15.01 9.39
CA GLY A 185 -14.88 -14.73 9.37
C GLY A 185 -14.22 -15.04 10.71
N GLU A 186 -13.18 -14.29 11.05
CA GLU A 186 -12.35 -14.54 12.23
C GLU A 186 -12.13 -13.26 13.03
N TRP A 187 -11.82 -13.41 14.31
CA TRP A 187 -11.54 -12.32 15.24
C TRP A 187 -10.41 -12.72 16.18
N ARG A 188 -9.74 -11.73 16.78
CA ARG A 188 -8.74 -11.96 17.83
C ARG A 188 -8.77 -10.90 18.92
N TYR A 189 -8.22 -11.28 20.06
CA TYR A 189 -7.87 -10.39 21.16
C TYR A 189 -6.61 -9.58 20.83
N GLY A 190 -6.67 -8.27 21.01
CA GLY A 190 -5.62 -7.34 20.57
C GLY A 190 -5.50 -7.29 19.04
N TYR A 191 -4.35 -6.81 18.56
CA TYR A 191 -4.09 -6.55 17.13
C TYR A 191 -2.97 -7.44 16.55
N GLU A 192 -2.50 -8.40 17.33
CA GLU A 192 -1.38 -9.27 16.96
C GLU A 192 -1.65 -10.72 17.37
N GLY A 193 -0.94 -11.64 16.71
CA GLY A 193 -1.00 -13.07 17.04
C GLY A 193 -2.09 -13.83 16.26
N PRO A 194 -2.29 -15.11 16.63
CA PRO A 194 -3.22 -15.98 15.93
C PRO A 194 -4.68 -15.57 16.18
N TRP A 195 -5.56 -15.90 15.25
CA TRP A 195 -7.01 -15.73 15.41
C TRP A 195 -7.51 -16.47 16.66
N SER A 196 -8.35 -15.78 17.44
CA SER A 196 -8.91 -16.32 18.68
C SER A 196 -10.15 -17.17 18.43
N GLY A 197 -10.86 -16.92 17.32
CA GLY A 197 -11.97 -17.76 16.91
C GLY A 197 -12.65 -17.30 15.64
N THR A 198 -13.73 -18.00 15.31
CA THR A 198 -14.62 -17.66 14.18
C THR A 198 -15.76 -16.76 14.66
N TRP A 199 -16.19 -15.84 13.81
CA TRP A 199 -17.39 -15.05 13.99
C TRP A 199 -18.36 -15.37 12.86
N THR A 200 -19.59 -15.76 13.19
CA THR A 200 -20.66 -15.96 12.20
C THR A 200 -21.90 -15.18 12.60
N ALA A 201 -22.64 -14.65 11.63
CA ALA A 201 -23.91 -14.00 11.88
C ALA A 201 -24.87 -14.15 10.68
N GLU A 202 -26.16 -14.23 10.97
CA GLU A 202 -27.24 -14.29 9.98
C GLU A 202 -28.13 -13.05 10.12
N ARG A 203 -28.53 -12.44 9.00
CA ARG A 203 -29.40 -11.28 9.02
C ARG A 203 -30.76 -11.66 9.62
N SER A 204 -31.22 -10.90 10.61
CA SER A 204 -32.53 -11.13 11.22
C SER A 204 -33.62 -10.81 10.19
N THR A 205 -34.28 -11.85 9.66
CA THR A 205 -35.45 -11.69 8.79
C THR A 205 -36.71 -11.30 9.55
N SER A 206 -36.63 -11.22 10.88
CA SER A 206 -37.72 -10.81 11.75
C SER A 206 -37.82 -9.28 11.71
N ALA A 207 -38.35 -8.74 10.62
CA ALA A 207 -38.94 -7.42 10.65
C ALA A 207 -40.05 -7.46 11.72
N SER A 208 -39.74 -7.00 12.92
CA SER A 208 -40.76 -6.69 13.91
C SER A 208 -41.74 -5.75 13.23
N PRO A 209 -43.03 -6.12 13.08
CA PRO A 209 -43.99 -5.25 12.41
C PRO A 209 -44.01 -3.95 13.19
N ALA A 210 -43.54 -2.88 12.55
CA ALA A 210 -43.63 -1.53 13.08
C ALA A 210 -45.03 -1.36 13.68
N GLN A 211 -45.09 -1.09 14.99
CA GLN A 211 -46.35 -0.78 15.63
C GLN A 211 -47.08 0.27 14.78
N PRO A 212 -48.41 0.15 14.56
CA PRO A 212 -49.16 1.14 13.82
C PRO A 212 -49.14 2.44 14.61
N VAL A 213 -48.17 3.31 14.30
CA VAL A 213 -48.15 4.68 14.76
C VAL A 213 -49.38 5.33 14.15
N ALA A 214 -50.24 5.89 15.01
CA ALA A 214 -51.46 6.57 14.61
C ALA A 214 -51.19 7.51 13.43
N ALA A 215 -52.08 7.48 12.43
CA ALA A 215 -51.97 8.22 11.18
C ALA A 215 -51.59 9.70 11.41
N VAL A 216 -50.30 9.97 11.33
CA VAL A 216 -49.76 11.31 11.09
C VAL A 216 -50.18 11.67 9.66
N PRO A 217 -50.74 12.87 9.41
CA PRO A 217 -51.10 13.28 8.05
C PRO A 217 -49.90 13.07 7.13
N SER A 218 -50.17 12.50 5.94
CA SER A 218 -49.16 12.22 4.93
C SER A 218 -48.12 13.33 4.88
N PRO A 219 -46.85 13.06 5.23
CA PRO A 219 -45.81 14.02 4.98
C PRO A 219 -45.80 14.25 3.48
N THR A 220 -45.92 15.51 3.08
CA THR A 220 -45.47 16.01 1.78
C THR A 220 -44.20 15.25 1.41
N ALA A 221 -44.21 14.62 0.23
CA ALA A 221 -43.12 13.78 -0.27
C ALA A 221 -41.77 14.25 0.26
N ALA A 222 -41.15 13.42 1.09
CA ALA A 222 -39.80 13.70 1.58
C ALA A 222 -38.96 14.03 0.35
N PRO A 223 -38.20 15.15 0.36
CA PRO A 223 -37.29 15.46 -0.73
C PRO A 223 -36.43 14.22 -0.99
N PRO A 224 -36.09 13.93 -2.26
CA PRO A 224 -35.22 12.82 -2.60
C PRO A 224 -34.00 12.82 -1.66
N PRO A 225 -33.55 11.66 -1.16
CA PRO A 225 -32.45 11.59 -0.21
C PRO A 225 -31.32 12.45 -0.74
N THR A 226 -30.95 13.47 0.04
CA THR A 226 -29.82 14.33 -0.28
C THR A 226 -28.65 13.38 -0.51
N GLN A 227 -28.16 13.36 -1.75
CA GLN A 227 -27.02 12.55 -2.16
C GLN A 227 -25.92 12.75 -1.10
N ALA A 228 -25.41 11.65 -0.53
CA ALA A 228 -24.29 11.75 0.40
C ALA A 228 -23.20 12.60 -0.27
N PRO A 229 -22.61 13.58 0.44
CA PRO A 229 -21.60 14.45 -0.16
C PRO A 229 -20.53 13.56 -0.79
N ALA A 230 -20.17 13.87 -2.04
CA ALA A 230 -19.10 13.17 -2.71
C ALA A 230 -17.85 13.24 -1.82
N THR A 231 -17.21 12.10 -1.60
CA THR A 231 -15.93 12.01 -0.90
C THR A 231 -14.96 13.01 -1.52
N ALA A 232 -14.31 13.84 -0.70
CA ALA A 232 -13.30 14.76 -1.21
C ALA A 232 -12.17 13.97 -1.88
N ASP A 233 -11.80 14.34 -3.10
CA ASP A 233 -10.57 13.85 -3.73
C ASP A 233 -9.40 14.67 -3.18
N LEU A 234 -8.53 14.02 -2.41
CA LEU A 234 -7.35 14.60 -1.78
C LEU A 234 -6.12 14.60 -2.68
N SER A 235 -6.19 13.99 -3.86
CA SER A 235 -5.04 13.85 -4.74
C SER A 235 -4.46 15.22 -5.11
N GLY A 236 -3.13 15.28 -5.13
CA GLY A 236 -2.34 16.43 -5.55
C GLY A 236 -1.45 17.02 -4.46
N VAL A 237 -0.96 18.23 -4.73
CA VAL A 237 0.01 18.93 -3.88
C VAL A 237 -0.69 19.86 -2.91
N TRP A 238 -0.33 19.75 -1.63
CA TRP A 238 -0.80 20.60 -0.55
C TRP A 238 0.39 21.28 0.14
N MET A 239 0.17 22.47 0.68
CA MET A 239 1.18 23.25 1.38
C MET A 239 0.79 23.46 2.83
N SER A 240 1.58 22.91 3.73
CA SER A 240 1.52 23.22 5.15
C SER A 240 2.61 24.22 5.51
N ALA A 241 2.26 25.27 6.25
CA ALA A 241 3.26 26.16 6.84
C ALA A 241 4.09 25.48 7.94
N GLN A 242 3.58 24.38 8.51
CA GLN A 242 4.20 23.63 9.60
C GLN A 242 5.08 22.49 9.07
N TRP A 243 4.59 21.76 8.07
CA TRP A 243 5.18 20.48 7.61
C TRP A 243 5.73 20.54 6.16
N GLY A 244 5.62 21.70 5.52
CA GLY A 244 6.08 21.92 4.16
C GLY A 244 5.14 21.37 3.09
N GLU A 245 5.71 21.00 1.95
CA GLU A 245 4.94 20.44 0.84
C GLU A 245 4.50 19.02 1.15
N MET A 246 3.25 18.70 0.84
CA MET A 246 2.62 17.39 0.98
C MET A 246 2.15 16.92 -0.41
N ASN A 247 2.53 15.73 -0.82
CA ASN A 247 2.08 15.10 -2.05
C ASN A 247 1.16 13.93 -1.69
N LEU A 248 -0.14 14.05 -1.98
CA LEU A 248 -1.15 13.03 -1.67
C LEU A 248 -1.62 12.34 -2.96
N GLY A 249 -1.74 11.02 -2.91
CA GLY A 249 -2.42 10.20 -3.92
C GLY A 249 -3.59 9.45 -3.29
N GLN A 250 -4.77 9.54 -3.92
CA GLN A 250 -5.97 8.87 -3.44
C GLN A 250 -6.50 7.85 -4.46
N ILE A 251 -6.79 6.64 -3.99
CA ILE A 251 -7.46 5.58 -4.77
C ILE A 251 -8.71 5.15 -4.00
N GLY A 252 -9.87 5.53 -4.51
CA GLY A 252 -11.14 5.30 -3.80
C GLY A 252 -11.18 6.05 -2.47
N ILE A 253 -11.12 5.31 -1.35
CA ILE A 253 -11.06 5.90 0.00
C ILE A 253 -9.66 5.89 0.59
N GLU A 254 -8.72 5.15 0.00
CA GLU A 254 -7.36 5.04 0.52
C GLU A 254 -6.52 6.22 0.03
N VAL A 255 -5.74 6.79 0.94
CA VAL A 255 -4.88 7.95 0.67
C VAL A 255 -3.49 7.61 1.16
N THR A 256 -2.51 7.79 0.28
CA THR A 256 -1.09 7.72 0.63
C THR A 256 -0.44 9.06 0.33
N GLY A 257 0.67 9.37 0.98
CA GLY A 257 1.40 10.58 0.65
C GLY A 257 2.73 10.72 1.33
N THR A 258 3.44 11.77 0.94
CA THR A 258 4.70 12.19 1.56
C THR A 258 4.63 13.67 1.91
N TYR A 259 5.48 14.11 2.84
CA TYR A 259 5.69 15.51 3.10
C TYR A 259 7.15 15.83 3.41
N THR A 260 7.54 17.06 3.14
CA THR A 260 8.98 17.43 3.11
C THR A 260 9.63 17.51 4.47
N TRP A 261 8.86 17.76 5.53
CA TRP A 261 9.38 17.78 6.90
C TRP A 261 9.82 16.37 7.32
N ASP A 262 11.09 16.24 7.71
CA ASP A 262 11.71 15.00 8.20
C ASP A 262 11.39 13.75 7.35
N GLU A 263 11.31 13.91 6.03
CA GLU A 263 11.01 12.84 5.07
C GLU A 263 9.69 12.10 5.39
N GLY A 264 8.70 12.85 5.87
CA GLY A 264 7.44 12.32 6.37
C GLY A 264 6.60 11.56 5.36
N LYS A 265 5.83 10.60 5.87
CA LYS A 265 4.93 9.72 5.12
C LYS A 265 3.55 9.70 5.75
N LEU A 266 2.52 9.51 4.92
CA LEU A 266 1.11 9.45 5.31
C LEU A 266 0.45 8.21 4.69
N VAL A 267 -0.37 7.52 5.48
CA VAL A 267 -1.30 6.49 5.00
C VAL A 267 -2.60 6.61 5.76
N GLY A 268 -3.74 6.53 5.08
CA GLY A 268 -5.02 6.65 5.75
C GLY A 268 -6.22 6.50 4.83
N THR A 269 -7.39 6.90 5.32
CA THR A 269 -8.66 6.77 4.61
C THR A 269 -9.51 8.02 4.68
N VAL A 270 -10.25 8.33 3.62
CA VAL A 270 -11.18 9.44 3.56
C VAL A 270 -12.65 8.98 3.63
N SER A 271 -13.40 9.61 4.54
CA SER A 271 -14.84 9.41 4.73
C SER A 271 -15.55 10.77 4.73
N GLY A 272 -16.24 11.07 3.63
CA GLY A 272 -16.84 12.39 3.42
C GLY A 272 -15.79 13.49 3.25
N ASP A 273 -15.75 14.42 4.20
CA ASP A 273 -14.78 15.52 4.28
C ASP A 273 -13.64 15.25 5.27
N ARG A 274 -13.62 14.07 5.91
CA ARG A 274 -12.62 13.72 6.91
C ARG A 274 -11.63 12.70 6.36
N PHE A 275 -10.35 13.00 6.51
CA PHE A 275 -9.22 12.13 6.25
C PHE A 275 -8.58 11.71 7.56
N ASP A 276 -8.73 10.44 7.94
CA ASP A 276 -8.06 9.84 9.10
C ASP A 276 -6.78 9.16 8.63
N PHE A 277 -5.65 9.41 9.30
CA PHE A 277 -4.35 8.96 8.81
C PHE A 277 -3.37 8.60 9.93
N GLN A 278 -2.39 7.79 9.57
CA GLN A 278 -1.15 7.58 10.29
C GLN A 278 -0.02 8.32 9.58
N TRP A 279 0.90 8.85 10.36
CA TRP A 279 2.09 9.55 9.87
C TRP A 279 3.35 8.94 10.47
N SER A 280 4.47 9.04 9.75
CA SER A 280 5.79 8.58 10.21
C SER A 280 6.91 9.37 9.57
N GLU A 281 8.00 9.61 10.30
CA GLU A 281 9.12 10.48 9.92
C GLU A 281 10.48 9.82 10.18
N ALA A 282 11.51 10.33 9.51
CA ALA A 282 12.89 9.95 9.79
C ALA A 282 13.32 10.44 11.20
N PRO A 283 14.29 9.76 11.84
CA PRO A 283 15.05 8.62 11.33
C PRO A 283 14.40 7.26 11.61
N SER A 284 13.50 7.13 12.59
CA SER A 284 13.03 5.80 13.01
C SER A 284 11.72 5.34 12.37
N TYR A 285 10.88 6.27 11.89
CA TYR A 285 9.52 6.00 11.40
C TYR A 285 8.68 5.20 12.40
N ALA A 286 8.97 5.35 13.69
CA ALA A 286 8.40 4.51 14.74
C ALA A 286 7.84 5.36 15.88
N ALA A 287 6.69 4.93 16.38
CA ALA A 287 6.06 5.52 17.54
C ALA A 287 6.92 5.31 18.81
N PRO A 288 6.78 6.18 19.82
CA PRO A 288 5.94 7.37 19.80
C PRO A 288 6.64 8.59 19.19
N GLY A 289 7.96 8.54 18.95
CA GLY A 289 8.75 9.73 18.65
C GLY A 289 8.67 10.19 17.21
N ASP A 290 8.67 9.26 16.25
CA ASP A 290 8.73 9.57 14.83
C ASP A 290 7.56 8.91 14.06
N ALA A 291 6.44 8.66 14.75
CA ALA A 291 5.18 8.24 14.14
C ALA A 291 3.98 8.50 15.06
N GLY A 292 2.80 8.57 14.47
CA GLY A 292 1.53 8.61 15.19
C GLY A 292 0.32 8.66 14.26
N ASP A 293 -0.79 9.17 14.77
CA ASP A 293 -2.03 9.33 14.00
C ASP A 293 -2.54 10.79 13.99
N GLY A 294 -3.52 11.03 13.13
CA GLY A 294 -4.18 12.32 12.99
C GLY A 294 -5.43 12.25 12.14
N TYR A 295 -6.10 13.38 12.05
CA TYR A 295 -7.19 13.58 11.10
C TYR A 295 -7.11 14.97 10.47
N LEU A 296 -7.59 15.11 9.23
CA LEU A 296 -7.78 16.39 8.54
C LEU A 296 -9.23 16.49 8.07
N ILE A 297 -9.85 17.65 8.26
CA ILE A 297 -11.15 18.00 7.69
C ILE A 297 -10.92 18.91 6.49
N VAL A 298 -11.37 18.47 5.33
CA VAL A 298 -11.28 19.20 4.05
C VAL A 298 -12.42 20.20 3.98
N THR A 299 -12.13 21.43 3.55
CA THR A 299 -13.17 22.41 3.28
C THR A 299 -14.07 21.95 2.14
N VAL A 300 -15.32 22.41 2.15
CA VAL A 300 -16.32 22.07 1.11
C VAL A 300 -15.86 22.42 -0.31
N ASP A 301 -14.96 23.40 -0.46
CA ASP A 301 -14.40 23.77 -1.77
C ASP A 301 -13.16 22.96 -2.17
N GLY A 302 -12.70 22.02 -1.34
CA GLY A 302 -11.55 21.15 -1.60
C GLY A 302 -10.19 21.87 -1.60
N LYS A 303 -10.14 23.11 -1.09
CA LYS A 303 -8.95 23.99 -1.22
C LYS A 303 -8.10 24.08 0.02
N SER A 304 -8.62 23.74 1.19
CA SER A 304 -7.82 23.68 2.41
C SER A 304 -8.30 22.55 3.29
N MET A 305 -7.44 22.16 4.23
CA MET A 305 -7.76 21.15 5.22
C MET A 305 -7.12 21.50 6.55
N SER A 306 -7.79 21.10 7.63
CA SER A 306 -7.33 21.34 8.99
C SER A 306 -7.77 20.23 9.93
N GLY A 307 -6.92 19.85 10.88
CA GLY A 307 -7.30 18.96 11.96
C GLY A 307 -6.20 18.84 13.00
N GLU A 308 -6.07 17.66 13.59
CA GLU A 308 -5.17 17.42 14.73
C GLU A 308 -4.31 16.18 14.47
N TRP A 309 -3.16 16.14 15.13
CA TRP A 309 -2.22 15.03 15.07
C TRP A 309 -1.61 14.79 16.45
N ARG A 310 -1.11 13.58 16.68
CA ARG A 310 -0.35 13.25 17.90
C ARG A 310 0.80 12.30 17.62
N TYR A 311 1.76 12.32 18.53
CA TYR A 311 2.81 11.32 18.67
C TYR A 311 2.24 10.03 19.26
N GLY A 312 2.55 8.88 18.65
CA GLY A 312 1.94 7.60 19.01
C GLY A 312 0.46 7.51 18.62
N TYR A 313 -0.25 6.57 19.24
CA TYR A 313 -1.64 6.22 18.90
C TYR A 313 -2.62 6.43 20.05
N ASP A 314 -2.16 7.06 21.12
CA ASP A 314 -2.94 7.33 22.32
C ASP A 314 -2.59 8.69 22.93
N GLY A 315 -3.38 9.09 23.92
CA GLY A 315 -3.18 10.36 24.62
C GLY A 315 -3.75 11.58 23.90
N GLU A 316 -3.35 12.74 24.42
CA GLU A 316 -3.81 14.06 23.99
C GLU A 316 -3.22 14.44 22.62
N TRP A 317 -3.97 15.22 21.84
CA TRP A 317 -3.48 15.77 20.59
C TRP A 317 -2.24 16.63 20.80
N SER A 318 -1.19 16.37 20.01
CA SER A 318 0.09 17.08 20.11
C SER A 318 0.04 18.44 19.42
N GLY A 319 -0.82 18.60 18.42
CA GLY A 319 -1.00 19.87 17.77
C GLY A 319 -2.10 19.88 16.71
N THR A 320 -2.20 21.02 16.04
CA THR A 320 -3.04 21.17 14.85
C THR A 320 -2.19 20.99 13.61
N TRP A 321 -2.83 20.53 12.54
CA TRP A 321 -2.26 20.43 11.21
C TRP A 321 -3.14 21.22 10.26
N THR A 322 -2.56 22.17 9.52
CA THR A 322 -3.25 22.86 8.42
C THR A 322 -2.47 22.72 7.13
N ALA A 323 -3.20 22.63 6.01
CA ALA A 323 -2.63 22.66 4.68
C ALA A 323 -3.60 23.28 3.67
N ASP A 324 -3.06 24.05 2.73
CA ASP A 324 -3.79 24.62 1.60
C ASP A 324 -3.40 23.90 0.31
N ARG A 325 -4.37 23.57 -0.55
CA ARG A 325 -4.08 22.97 -1.84
C ARG A 325 -3.23 23.95 -2.65
N SER A 326 -2.08 23.48 -3.15
CA SER A 326 -1.17 24.33 -3.91
C SER A 326 -1.84 24.77 -5.21
N ALA A 327 -2.14 26.07 -5.32
CA ALA A 327 -2.63 26.68 -6.56
C ALA A 327 -1.57 26.65 -7.69
N THR A 328 -0.34 26.24 -7.37
CA THR A 328 0.83 26.25 -8.26
C THR A 328 0.98 24.97 -9.06
N VAL A 329 0.05 24.02 -8.96
CA VAL A 329 -0.21 23.13 -10.09
C VAL A 329 -0.98 23.97 -11.10
N ALA A 330 -0.25 24.77 -11.90
CA ALA A 330 -0.83 25.36 -13.11
C ALA A 330 -1.54 24.23 -13.82
N ALA A 331 -2.88 24.31 -13.92
CA ALA A 331 -3.75 23.26 -14.42
C ALA A 331 -3.00 22.47 -15.50
N LEU A 332 -2.50 21.30 -15.12
CA LEU A 332 -1.86 20.41 -16.07
C LEU A 332 -2.91 20.22 -17.16
N PRO A 333 -2.53 20.34 -18.45
CA PRO A 333 -3.48 20.19 -19.52
C PRO A 333 -4.29 18.93 -19.25
N GLU A 334 -5.63 19.07 -19.19
CA GLU A 334 -6.57 17.95 -19.08
C GLU A 334 -5.98 16.77 -19.85
N PRO A 335 -5.79 15.59 -19.20
CA PRO A 335 -5.05 14.49 -19.80
C PRO A 335 -5.70 14.21 -21.16
N VAL A 336 -4.97 14.54 -22.22
CA VAL A 336 -5.44 14.38 -23.59
C VAL A 336 -5.39 12.90 -23.88
N GLY A 337 -6.39 12.15 -23.40
CA GLY A 337 -6.55 10.71 -23.61
C GLY A 337 -5.25 9.92 -23.53
N SER A 338 -4.49 10.06 -22.43
CA SER A 338 -3.28 9.26 -22.22
C SER A 338 -3.68 7.79 -22.09
N ALA A 339 -3.54 7.06 -23.20
CA ALA A 339 -3.45 5.61 -23.15
C ALA A 339 -2.42 5.26 -22.07
N GLY A 340 -2.78 4.43 -21.11
CA GLY A 340 -1.81 4.02 -20.10
C GLY A 340 -0.62 3.31 -20.72
N ILE A 341 0.50 3.35 -20.02
CA ILE A 341 1.77 2.76 -20.42
C ILE A 341 1.73 1.31 -19.99
N PHE A 342 1.63 0.42 -20.96
CA PHE A 342 1.64 -1.02 -20.74
C PHE A 342 3.03 -1.58 -21.00
N ILE A 343 3.55 -2.35 -20.05
CA ILE A 343 4.88 -2.95 -20.09
C ILE A 343 4.71 -4.43 -19.80
N GLU A 344 4.94 -5.29 -20.78
CA GLU A 344 5.01 -6.74 -20.53
C GLU A 344 6.29 -7.05 -19.74
N ALA A 345 6.23 -8.01 -18.83
CA ALA A 345 7.40 -8.37 -18.04
C ALA A 345 8.53 -8.88 -18.96
N GLU A 346 8.20 -9.54 -20.07
CA GLU A 346 9.16 -9.95 -21.09
C GLU A 346 9.82 -8.83 -21.90
N ASP A 347 9.44 -7.58 -21.72
CA ASP A 347 10.08 -6.45 -22.40
C ASP A 347 11.15 -5.79 -21.51
N GLU A 348 11.80 -6.59 -20.66
CA GLU A 348 12.91 -6.12 -19.82
C GLU A 348 14.09 -5.62 -20.68
N SER A 349 14.64 -4.46 -20.31
CA SER A 349 15.84 -3.89 -20.94
C SER A 349 17.14 -4.43 -20.36
N ASP A 350 17.13 -4.77 -19.07
CA ASP A 350 18.26 -5.42 -18.37
C ASP A 350 17.76 -6.34 -17.25
N SER A 351 18.62 -7.25 -16.80
CA SER A 351 18.33 -8.14 -15.67
C SER A 351 19.56 -8.45 -14.83
N ARG A 352 19.41 -8.42 -13.51
CA ARG A 352 20.43 -8.82 -12.54
C ARG A 352 20.04 -10.13 -11.87
N LEU A 353 20.50 -11.24 -12.44
CA LEU A 353 20.12 -12.58 -11.98
C LEU A 353 21.26 -13.28 -11.25
N SER A 354 20.93 -14.02 -10.18
CA SER A 354 21.91 -14.75 -9.38
C SER A 354 22.21 -16.11 -10.04
N GLY A 355 23.04 -16.09 -11.09
CA GLY A 355 23.42 -17.23 -11.95
C GLY A 355 22.97 -18.62 -11.47
N GLY A 356 22.00 -19.22 -12.17
CA GLY A 356 21.43 -20.53 -11.88
C GLY A 356 20.30 -20.89 -12.84
N THR A 357 19.93 -22.16 -12.94
CA THR A 357 18.94 -22.66 -13.91
C THR A 357 17.48 -22.34 -13.57
N VAL A 358 17.24 -21.73 -12.41
CA VAL A 358 15.89 -21.53 -11.86
C VAL A 358 15.31 -20.19 -12.29
N THR A 359 16.09 -19.11 -12.24
CA THR A 359 15.69 -17.76 -12.66
C THR A 359 15.69 -17.69 -14.18
N ARG A 360 14.52 -17.41 -14.77
CA ARG A 360 14.35 -17.39 -16.22
C ARG A 360 13.10 -16.64 -16.63
N LYS A 361 13.13 -16.13 -17.85
CA LYS A 361 11.97 -15.84 -18.66
C LYS A 361 11.33 -17.15 -19.12
N GLU A 362 10.07 -17.37 -18.75
CA GLU A 362 9.32 -18.58 -19.09
C GLU A 362 8.48 -18.32 -20.34
N ILE A 363 8.94 -18.82 -21.50
CA ILE A 363 8.17 -18.77 -22.75
C ILE A 363 7.28 -20.01 -22.84
N GLY A 364 5.96 -19.80 -22.86
CA GLY A 364 4.98 -20.89 -22.83
C GLY A 364 4.95 -21.57 -21.47
N VAL A 365 4.02 -21.14 -20.63
CA VAL A 365 3.93 -21.59 -19.23
C VAL A 365 3.85 -23.10 -19.08
N SER A 366 4.36 -23.56 -17.94
CA SER A 366 4.09 -24.93 -17.48
C SER A 366 2.59 -25.21 -17.44
N ALA A 367 2.16 -26.44 -17.72
CA ALA A 367 0.76 -26.86 -17.70
C ALA A 367 0.01 -26.63 -16.35
N ASN A 368 0.71 -26.12 -15.34
CA ASN A 368 0.22 -25.89 -13.99
C ASN A 368 0.06 -24.39 -13.65
N ARG A 369 0.13 -23.46 -14.61
CA ARG A 369 -0.16 -22.04 -14.37
C ARG A 369 -1.03 -21.48 -15.50
N PRO A 370 -1.85 -20.45 -15.25
CA PRO A 370 -2.50 -19.69 -16.31
C PRO A 370 -1.46 -19.07 -17.25
N ASN A 371 -1.87 -18.79 -18.48
CA ASN A 371 -1.01 -18.08 -19.41
C ASN A 371 -0.82 -16.62 -18.95
N PRO A 372 0.41 -16.09 -19.01
CA PRO A 372 0.70 -14.67 -18.83
C PRO A 372 0.11 -13.85 -19.99
N SER A 373 0.04 -12.54 -19.83
CA SER A 373 -0.02 -11.62 -20.98
C SER A 373 1.28 -11.73 -21.78
N GLY A 374 1.27 -11.30 -23.04
CA GLY A 374 2.45 -11.35 -23.93
C GLY A 374 2.94 -12.74 -24.39
N GLY A 375 2.63 -13.81 -23.65
CA GLY A 375 3.08 -15.18 -23.94
C GLY A 375 4.28 -15.65 -23.11
N SER A 376 4.82 -14.81 -22.22
CA SER A 376 5.84 -15.18 -21.23
C SER A 376 5.69 -14.49 -19.88
N ASP A 377 6.26 -15.08 -18.83
CA ASP A 377 6.39 -14.47 -17.50
C ASP A 377 7.85 -14.46 -17.04
N TRP A 378 8.14 -13.64 -16.04
CA TRP A 378 9.42 -13.65 -15.34
C TRP A 378 9.34 -14.34 -14.00
N VAL A 379 10.38 -15.11 -13.68
CA VAL A 379 10.50 -15.80 -12.40
C VAL A 379 11.77 -15.37 -11.67
N LEU A 380 11.62 -14.54 -10.64
CA LEU A 380 12.70 -14.11 -9.74
C LEU A 380 12.73 -15.03 -8.52
N TYR A 381 13.77 -15.83 -8.34
CA TYR A 381 13.86 -16.84 -7.30
C TYR A 381 14.51 -16.35 -6.01
N ARG A 382 15.50 -15.46 -6.12
CA ARG A 382 16.33 -15.06 -4.98
C ARG A 382 16.18 -13.58 -4.67
N GLN A 383 16.33 -13.26 -3.40
CA GLN A 383 16.42 -11.87 -2.95
C GLN A 383 17.54 -11.13 -3.69
N GLY A 384 17.26 -9.91 -4.14
CA GLY A 384 18.21 -9.09 -4.88
C GLY A 384 18.31 -9.41 -6.38
N GLU A 385 17.51 -10.34 -6.90
CA GLU A 385 17.33 -10.47 -8.34
C GLU A 385 16.40 -9.37 -8.84
N SER A 386 16.80 -8.68 -9.91
CA SER A 386 16.02 -7.57 -10.45
C SER A 386 15.89 -7.57 -11.97
N LEU A 387 14.85 -6.88 -12.44
CA LEU A 387 14.53 -6.60 -13.83
C LEU A 387 14.48 -5.09 -14.01
N SER A 388 14.96 -4.59 -15.15
CA SER A 388 14.87 -3.17 -15.51
C SER A 388 14.04 -3.00 -16.76
N TYR A 389 13.27 -1.92 -16.83
CA TYR A 389 12.39 -1.58 -17.93
C TYR A 389 12.60 -0.12 -18.32
N GLU A 390 12.85 0.12 -19.60
CA GLU A 390 12.87 1.47 -20.17
C GLU A 390 11.51 1.77 -20.79
N PHE A 391 10.88 2.88 -20.41
CA PHE A 391 9.59 3.30 -20.96
C PHE A 391 9.53 4.81 -21.17
N GLU A 392 8.63 5.26 -22.04
CA GLU A 392 8.45 6.68 -22.36
C GLU A 392 7.11 7.19 -21.83
N VAL A 393 7.16 8.32 -21.12
CA VAL A 393 6.00 9.02 -20.60
C VAL A 393 5.67 10.19 -21.51
N ALA A 394 4.51 10.14 -22.17
CA ALA A 394 4.10 11.16 -23.14
C ALA A 394 3.78 12.52 -22.47
N ALA A 395 3.22 12.50 -21.25
CA ALA A 395 2.81 13.69 -20.53
C ALA A 395 3.20 13.57 -19.05
N ALA A 396 3.79 14.65 -18.51
CA ALA A 396 4.09 14.71 -17.09
C ALA A 396 2.79 14.67 -16.26
N GLY A 397 2.82 14.00 -15.11
CA GLY A 397 1.68 13.88 -14.22
C GLY A 397 1.85 12.75 -13.22
N ASP A 398 0.82 12.55 -12.41
CA ASP A 398 0.76 11.44 -11.48
C ASP A 398 0.21 10.20 -12.20
N TYR A 399 0.87 9.06 -11.97
CA TYR A 399 0.51 7.78 -12.53
C TYR A 399 0.30 6.77 -11.42
N VAL A 400 -0.78 6.01 -11.52
CA VAL A 400 -1.00 4.80 -10.71
C VAL A 400 -0.30 3.64 -11.40
N LEU A 401 0.61 3.00 -10.68
CA LEU A 401 1.26 1.76 -11.09
C LEU A 401 0.40 0.57 -10.67
N TRP A 402 0.09 -0.26 -11.65
CA TRP A 402 -0.48 -1.57 -11.48
C TRP A 402 0.54 -2.65 -11.81
N VAL A 403 0.57 -3.70 -11.01
CA VAL A 403 1.38 -4.89 -11.22
C VAL A 403 0.46 -6.07 -11.43
N ARG A 404 0.74 -6.84 -12.48
CA ARG A 404 0.15 -8.16 -12.68
C ARG A 404 1.16 -9.20 -12.22
N ASP A 405 0.86 -9.85 -11.10
CA ASP A 405 1.71 -10.90 -10.55
C ASP A 405 0.93 -12.16 -10.20
N PHE A 406 1.67 -13.23 -9.94
CA PHE A 406 1.09 -14.53 -9.65
C PHE A 406 1.00 -14.81 -8.16
N SER A 407 -0.19 -15.19 -7.73
CA SER A 407 -0.47 -15.66 -6.37
C SER A 407 -0.94 -17.11 -6.38
N ASP A 408 -0.54 -17.90 -5.39
CA ASP A 408 -0.96 -19.30 -5.23
C ASP A 408 -1.29 -19.68 -3.78
N ASN A 409 -1.88 -20.86 -3.61
CA ASN A 409 -2.20 -21.43 -2.30
C ASN A 409 -1.07 -22.27 -1.68
N MET A 410 0.08 -22.37 -2.34
CA MET A 410 1.20 -23.21 -1.88
C MET A 410 2.19 -22.44 -1.01
N HIS A 411 2.19 -21.11 -1.09
CA HIS A 411 3.10 -20.24 -0.35
C HIS A 411 2.30 -19.30 0.57
N PRO A 412 2.80 -18.95 1.76
CA PRO A 412 2.11 -18.00 2.63
C PRO A 412 2.06 -16.58 1.99
N PRO A 413 1.08 -15.74 2.35
CA PRO A 413 1.05 -14.32 1.97
C PRO A 413 2.36 -13.58 2.25
N GLY A 414 2.80 -12.79 1.28
CA GLY A 414 4.02 -12.00 1.34
C GLY A 414 5.30 -12.80 1.09
N ALA A 415 5.21 -14.08 0.73
CA ALA A 415 6.39 -14.88 0.44
C ALA A 415 7.13 -14.39 -0.82
N ARG A 416 6.48 -13.59 -1.67
CA ARG A 416 6.95 -13.22 -3.00
C ARG A 416 7.09 -11.71 -3.19
N THR A 417 7.36 -10.98 -2.09
CA THR A 417 7.43 -9.51 -2.16
C THR A 417 8.46 -9.01 -3.17
N ILE A 418 8.09 -7.93 -3.85
CA ILE A 418 8.93 -7.16 -4.77
C ILE A 418 9.09 -5.73 -4.28
N GLY A 419 10.26 -5.14 -4.51
CA GLY A 419 10.51 -3.72 -4.40
C GLY A 419 10.45 -3.07 -5.78
N ILE A 420 9.86 -1.88 -5.88
CA ILE A 420 9.80 -1.15 -7.15
C ILE A 420 10.45 0.22 -6.98
N THR A 421 11.31 0.56 -7.93
CA THR A 421 12.01 1.84 -8.01
C THR A 421 11.78 2.44 -9.40
N ILE A 422 11.46 3.73 -9.51
CA ILE A 422 11.43 4.44 -10.80
C ILE A 422 12.40 5.62 -10.72
N ASP A 423 13.36 5.68 -11.66
CA ASP A 423 14.43 6.68 -11.70
C ASP A 423 15.21 6.85 -10.38
N GLY A 424 15.38 5.75 -9.64
CA GLY A 424 16.02 5.76 -8.32
C GLY A 424 15.10 6.12 -7.15
N GLN A 425 13.84 6.53 -7.39
CA GLN A 425 12.84 6.72 -6.35
C GLN A 425 12.21 5.38 -5.98
N PHE A 426 12.48 4.91 -4.76
CA PHE A 426 11.85 3.70 -4.22
C PHE A 426 10.38 3.96 -3.89
N LEU A 427 9.48 3.25 -4.56
CA LEU A 427 8.03 3.42 -4.40
C LEU A 427 7.45 2.56 -3.26
N GLY A 428 8.10 1.46 -2.92
CA GLY A 428 7.66 0.59 -1.84
C GLY A 428 8.01 -0.88 -2.03
N THR A 429 7.61 -1.70 -1.07
CA THR A 429 7.66 -3.16 -1.12
C THR A 429 6.24 -3.70 -1.17
N PHE A 430 5.94 -4.48 -2.20
CA PHE A 430 4.60 -4.98 -2.48
C PHE A 430 4.59 -6.51 -2.40
N PRO A 431 3.73 -7.10 -1.55
CA PRO A 431 3.51 -8.54 -1.57
C PRO A 431 2.81 -8.95 -2.88
N GLU A 432 2.85 -10.25 -3.20
CA GLU A 432 2.02 -10.77 -4.27
C GLU A 432 0.53 -10.53 -4.00
N ASN A 433 -0.27 -10.47 -5.06
CA ASN A 433 -1.69 -10.23 -4.95
C ASN A 433 -2.41 -11.19 -3.99
N THR A 434 -3.42 -10.70 -3.27
CA THR A 434 -4.11 -11.45 -2.19
C THR A 434 -5.12 -12.47 -2.69
N ILE A 435 -5.59 -12.37 -3.94
CA ILE A 435 -6.51 -13.34 -4.54
C ILE A 435 -5.76 -14.63 -4.85
N ARG A 436 -6.21 -15.74 -4.26
CA ARG A 436 -5.57 -17.05 -4.38
C ARG A 436 -6.49 -18.06 -5.05
N ALA A 437 -5.96 -18.82 -6.00
CA ALA A 437 -6.68 -19.89 -6.70
C ALA A 437 -6.14 -21.28 -6.34
N ALA A 438 -7.05 -22.24 -6.19
CA ALA A 438 -6.71 -23.63 -5.85
C ALA A 438 -6.21 -24.45 -7.04
N TYR A 439 -6.70 -24.21 -8.27
CA TYR A 439 -6.26 -24.94 -9.47
C TYR A 439 -6.66 -24.24 -10.81
N PRO A 440 -5.78 -24.20 -11.84
CA PRO A 440 -4.35 -24.52 -11.80
C PRO A 440 -3.67 -23.73 -10.67
N PRO A 441 -2.59 -24.22 -10.03
CA PRO A 441 -2.15 -23.72 -8.73
C PRO A 441 -1.63 -22.29 -8.78
N GLY A 442 -2.57 -21.33 -8.78
CA GLY A 442 -2.35 -19.90 -8.76
C GLY A 442 -3.03 -19.14 -9.89
N VAL A 443 -3.00 -17.81 -9.79
CA VAL A 443 -3.66 -16.88 -10.69
C VAL A 443 -2.81 -15.62 -10.89
N PHE A 444 -2.76 -15.12 -12.12
CA PHE A 444 -2.23 -13.80 -12.43
C PHE A 444 -3.34 -12.76 -12.26
N VAL A 445 -3.13 -11.77 -11.40
CA VAL A 445 -4.13 -10.72 -11.13
C VAL A 445 -3.46 -9.37 -11.06
N TRP A 446 -4.17 -8.36 -11.54
CA TRP A 446 -3.79 -6.96 -11.41
C TRP A 446 -4.04 -6.46 -9.99
N GLN A 447 -3.03 -5.84 -9.40
CA GLN A 447 -3.14 -5.05 -8.17
C GLN A 447 -2.49 -3.69 -8.38
N SER A 448 -3.13 -2.62 -7.89
CA SER A 448 -2.50 -1.30 -7.82
C SER A 448 -1.50 -1.29 -6.67
N THR A 449 -0.33 -0.69 -6.88
CA THR A 449 0.77 -0.71 -5.90
C THR A 449 1.12 0.67 -5.38
N ALA A 450 1.36 1.64 -6.27
CA ALA A 450 1.82 2.98 -5.89
C ALA A 450 1.31 4.06 -6.83
N THR A 451 1.34 5.31 -6.37
CA THR A 451 1.26 6.49 -7.22
C THR A 451 2.65 7.10 -7.37
N VAL A 452 3.00 7.53 -8.57
CA VAL A 452 4.30 8.14 -8.88
C VAL A 452 4.12 9.35 -9.79
N HIS A 453 4.80 10.45 -9.45
CA HIS A 453 4.87 11.61 -10.33
C HIS A 453 5.96 11.39 -11.38
N LEU A 454 5.60 11.41 -12.65
CA LEU A 454 6.52 11.25 -13.77
C LEU A 454 6.56 12.53 -14.59
N VAL A 455 7.75 12.89 -15.08
CA VAL A 455 7.88 13.94 -16.09
C VAL A 455 7.63 13.35 -17.48
N SER A 456 7.52 14.18 -18.51
CA SER A 456 7.52 13.65 -19.88
C SER A 456 8.95 13.26 -20.28
N GLY A 457 9.11 12.11 -20.93
CA GLY A 457 10.39 11.62 -21.43
C GLY A 457 10.65 10.17 -21.09
N GLN A 458 11.93 9.79 -21.13
CA GLN A 458 12.39 8.43 -20.85
C GLN A 458 12.52 8.20 -19.34
N HIS A 459 12.03 7.06 -18.88
CA HIS A 459 12.10 6.61 -17.49
C HIS A 459 12.66 5.18 -17.41
N VAL A 460 13.18 4.83 -16.24
CA VAL A 460 13.62 3.47 -15.91
C VAL A 460 12.89 2.97 -14.68
N MET A 461 12.20 1.84 -14.81
CA MET A 461 11.64 1.11 -13.68
C MET A 461 12.52 -0.09 -13.36
N GLU A 462 12.90 -0.26 -12.10
CA GLU A 462 13.56 -1.46 -11.58
C GLU A 462 12.62 -2.20 -10.63
N VAL A 463 12.50 -3.51 -10.83
CA VAL A 463 11.70 -4.41 -10.02
C VAL A 463 12.62 -5.46 -9.42
N GLU A 464 12.77 -5.46 -8.09
CA GLU A 464 13.65 -6.36 -7.34
C GLU A 464 12.84 -7.33 -6.49
N LYS A 465 13.20 -8.60 -6.46
CA LYS A 465 12.68 -9.51 -5.42
C LYS A 465 13.26 -9.14 -4.05
N THR A 466 12.41 -8.69 -3.14
CA THR A 466 12.81 -8.32 -1.78
C THR A 466 12.66 -9.47 -0.78
N ALA A 467 11.74 -10.40 -1.02
CA ALA A 467 11.53 -11.53 -0.12
C ALA A 467 12.73 -12.50 -0.12
N SER A 468 13.18 -12.88 1.07
CA SER A 468 14.25 -13.87 1.31
C SER A 468 13.77 -15.33 1.28
N THR A 469 12.47 -15.56 1.02
CA THR A 469 11.90 -16.92 0.95
C THR A 469 12.30 -17.64 -0.33
N SER A 470 12.09 -18.96 -0.38
CA SER A 470 12.28 -19.75 -1.59
C SER A 470 11.13 -19.64 -2.61
N ALA A 471 10.05 -18.92 -2.27
CA ALA A 471 8.95 -18.68 -3.20
C ALA A 471 9.38 -17.65 -4.23
N ALA A 472 9.35 -18.00 -5.51
CA ALA A 472 9.71 -17.05 -6.56
C ALA A 472 8.66 -15.94 -6.72
N ALA A 473 9.08 -14.71 -7.00
CA ALA A 473 8.19 -13.68 -7.51
C ALA A 473 7.97 -13.94 -9.00
N LEU A 474 6.71 -14.03 -9.40
CA LEU A 474 6.30 -14.34 -10.76
C LEU A 474 5.57 -13.12 -11.32
N LEU A 475 6.17 -12.49 -12.33
CA LEU A 475 5.79 -11.19 -12.86
C LEU A 475 5.32 -11.35 -14.30
N ASP A 476 4.20 -10.71 -14.61
CA ASP A 476 3.52 -10.85 -15.90
C ASP A 476 3.53 -9.53 -16.67
N ALA A 477 3.03 -8.45 -16.06
CA ALA A 477 2.98 -7.15 -16.71
C ALA A 477 2.87 -6.01 -15.70
N PHE A 478 3.08 -4.80 -16.20
CA PHE A 478 2.91 -3.55 -15.50
C PHE A 478 2.05 -2.61 -16.32
N TYR A 479 1.28 -1.77 -15.64
CA TYR A 479 0.47 -0.74 -16.29
C TYR A 479 0.53 0.55 -15.49
N LEU A 480 0.94 1.64 -16.14
CA LEU A 480 0.93 2.98 -15.55
C LEU A 480 -0.17 3.81 -16.21
N THR A 481 -1.09 4.34 -15.42
CA THR A 481 -2.17 5.20 -15.94
C THR A 481 -2.32 6.46 -15.11
N SER A 482 -2.58 7.58 -15.77
CA SER A 482 -2.91 8.84 -15.10
C SER A 482 -4.36 8.91 -14.63
N ASP A 483 -5.19 7.94 -15.01
CA ASP A 483 -6.55 7.80 -14.51
C ASP A 483 -6.60 6.69 -13.45
N PRO A 484 -6.76 7.01 -12.15
CA PRO A 484 -6.79 6.01 -11.09
C PRO A 484 -7.99 5.05 -11.21
N THR A 485 -9.00 5.39 -12.00
CA THR A 485 -10.16 4.53 -12.26
C THR A 485 -9.95 3.58 -13.45
N ASP A 486 -8.92 3.81 -14.26
CA ASP A 486 -8.57 3.00 -15.42
C ASP A 486 -7.82 1.74 -14.99
N SER A 487 -8.59 0.72 -14.61
CA SER A 487 -8.03 -0.58 -14.23
C SER A 487 -7.72 -1.43 -15.47
N PRO A 488 -6.49 -1.98 -15.60
CA PRO A 488 -6.10 -2.84 -16.72
C PRO A 488 -6.86 -4.18 -16.76
N VAL A 489 -7.67 -4.47 -15.73
CA VAL A 489 -8.58 -5.63 -15.69
C VAL A 489 -9.51 -5.69 -16.92
N THR A 490 -9.89 -4.53 -17.47
CA THR A 490 -10.78 -4.46 -18.63
C THR A 490 -10.05 -4.51 -19.98
N ILE A 491 -8.75 -4.23 -19.99
CA ILE A 491 -7.97 -4.00 -21.22
C ILE A 491 -7.42 -5.32 -21.78
N ILE A 492 -7.19 -6.33 -20.92
CA ILE A 492 -6.47 -7.55 -21.32
C ILE A 492 -7.11 -8.77 -20.67
N SER A 493 -8.29 -9.16 -21.16
CA SER A 493 -8.71 -10.57 -21.11
C SER A 493 -8.20 -11.23 -22.40
N PRO A 494 -7.49 -12.37 -22.33
CA PRO A 494 -7.04 -13.09 -23.51
C PRO A 494 -8.18 -13.52 -24.43
#